data_AF-A0A2T0Y6S9-F1
#
_entry.id   AF-A0A2T0Y6S9-F1
#
_cell.length_a   1.000
_cell.length_b   1.000
_cell.length_c   1.000
_cell.angle_alpha   90.00
_cell.angle_beta   90.00
_cell.angle_gamma   90.00
#
_symmetry.space_group_name_H-M   'P 1'
#
loop_
_entity.id
_entity.type
_entity.pdbx_description
1 polymer ?
#
loop_
_entity_poly.entity_id
_entity_poly.type
_entity_poly.pdbx_seq_one_letter_code
_entity_poly.pdbx_strand_id
1 'polypeptide(L)'
;MAGYDLSIDMDQLTTLKEDLKAITDELENADANARSAADATGHDGLRDRVNDFADKWEIKRGEMLENVKKLSDIITQIADTFTEIDTELAKALEESAGKK
;
A
#
# COMPACT_ATOMS: atom_id res chain seq x y z
N MET A 1 -24.27 -18.19 -21.73
CA MET A 1 -23.63 -16.92 -21.33
C MET A 1 -23.09 -17.12 -19.94
N ALA A 2 -21.81 -17.44 -19.80
CA ALA A 2 -21.19 -17.52 -18.49
C ALA A 2 -21.06 -16.09 -17.97
N GLY A 3 -22.06 -15.62 -17.22
CA GLY A 3 -21.92 -14.40 -16.44
C GLY A 3 -20.83 -14.66 -15.44
N TYR A 4 -19.74 -13.88 -15.51
CA TYR A 4 -18.71 -13.95 -14.48
C TYR A 4 -19.36 -13.52 -13.16
N ASP A 5 -19.50 -14.47 -12.23
CA ASP A 5 -19.89 -14.20 -10.85
C ASP A 5 -18.69 -13.54 -10.18
N LEU A 6 -18.77 -12.22 -10.01
CA LEU A 6 -17.68 -11.40 -9.49
C LEU A 6 -17.99 -11.09 -8.03
N SER A 7 -17.49 -11.92 -7.13
CA SER A 7 -17.62 -11.73 -5.69
C SER A 7 -16.35 -11.09 -5.13
N ILE A 8 -16.47 -9.90 -4.54
CA ILE A 8 -15.39 -9.24 -3.79
C ILE A 8 -15.79 -9.17 -2.32
N ASP A 9 -14.87 -9.61 -1.46
CA ASP A 9 -14.96 -9.43 -0.02
C ASP A 9 -14.44 -8.03 0.36
N MET A 10 -15.37 -7.12 0.64
CA MET A 10 -15.06 -5.72 0.97
C MET A 10 -14.38 -5.57 2.33
N ASP A 11 -14.58 -6.51 3.25
CA ASP A 11 -13.93 -6.50 4.56
C ASP A 11 -12.45 -6.86 4.38
N GLN A 12 -12.15 -7.90 3.60
CA GLN A 12 -10.76 -8.26 3.25
C GLN A 12 -10.04 -7.12 2.52
N LEU A 13 -10.74 -6.41 1.64
CA LEU A 13 -10.18 -5.27 0.91
C LEU A 13 -9.86 -4.10 1.84
N THR A 14 -10.69 -3.89 2.86
CA THR A 14 -10.47 -2.88 3.90
C THR A 14 -9.26 -3.26 4.78
N THR A 15 -9.19 -4.51 5.25
CA THR A 15 -8.01 -4.99 6.00
C THR A 15 -6.73 -4.84 5.20
N LEU A 16 -6.76 -5.20 3.91
CA LEU A 16 -5.59 -5.06 3.04
C LEU A 16 -5.13 -3.60 2.89
N LYS A 17 -6.07 -2.64 2.82
CA LYS A 17 -5.72 -1.20 2.83
C LYS A 17 -5.02 -0.79 4.13
N GLU A 18 -5.52 -1.26 5.27
CA GLU A 18 -4.91 -0.98 6.58
C GLU A 18 -3.51 -1.58 6.69
N ASP A 19 -3.31 -2.82 6.22
CA ASP A 19 -2.00 -3.48 6.21
C ASP A 19 -1.00 -2.72 5.33
N LEU A 20 -1.40 -2.32 4.12
CA LEU A 20 -0.54 -1.55 3.23
C LEU A 20 -0.21 -0.16 3.79
N LYS A 21 -1.14 0.45 4.51
CA LYS A 21 -0.89 1.68 5.23
C LYS A 21 0.14 1.46 6.34
N ALA A 22 0.01 0.40 7.14
CA ALA A 22 0.97 0.08 8.19
C ALA A 22 2.38 -0.16 7.62
N ILE A 23 2.48 -0.88 6.50
CA ILE A 23 3.76 -1.11 5.80
C ILE A 23 4.35 0.21 5.30
N THR A 24 3.52 1.08 4.71
CA THR A 24 3.94 2.41 4.24
C THR A 24 4.49 3.24 5.39
N ASP A 25 3.74 3.32 6.49
CA ASP A 25 4.11 4.10 7.67
C ASP A 25 5.42 3.57 8.28
N GLU A 26 5.61 2.24 8.36
CA GLU A 26 6.86 1.63 8.85
C GLU A 26 8.05 1.95 7.93
N LEU A 27 7.88 1.83 6.61
CA LEU A 27 8.94 2.14 5.65
C LEU A 27 9.30 3.63 5.63
N GLU A 28 8.34 4.53 5.81
CA GLU A 28 8.61 5.98 5.91
C GLU A 28 9.36 6.32 7.21
N ASN A 29 8.98 5.69 8.32
CA ASN A 29 9.54 5.97 9.64
C ASN A 29 10.78 5.16 10.01
N ALA A 30 11.22 4.22 9.16
CA ALA A 30 12.46 3.48 9.36
C ALA A 30 13.67 4.43 9.29
N ASP A 31 14.00 5.03 10.43
CA ASP A 31 14.99 6.09 10.56
C ASP A 31 16.41 5.61 10.21
N ALA A 32 17.24 6.51 9.69
CA ALA A 32 18.57 6.20 9.17
C ALA A 32 19.63 6.11 10.28
N ASN A 33 19.37 5.31 11.32
CA ASN A 33 20.28 5.02 12.44
C ASN A 33 21.66 4.50 11.98
N ALA A 34 21.73 3.99 10.75
CA ALA A 34 22.94 3.49 10.12
C ALA A 34 24.04 4.57 10.00
N ARG A 35 23.71 5.85 9.79
CA ARG A 35 24.73 6.92 9.71
C ARG A 35 25.38 7.18 11.06
N SER A 36 24.57 7.28 12.13
CA SER A 36 25.10 7.38 13.50
C SER A 36 25.90 6.13 13.89
N ALA A 37 25.46 4.94 13.46
CA ALA A 37 26.21 3.72 13.65
C ALA A 37 27.55 3.74 12.91
N ALA A 38 27.62 4.31 11.69
CA ALA A 38 28.84 4.44 10.92
C ALA A 38 29.88 5.30 11.66
N ASP A 39 29.46 6.44 12.22
CA ASP A 39 30.34 7.32 12.99
C ASP A 39 30.85 6.67 14.29
N ALA A 40 30.06 5.78 14.89
CA ALA A 40 30.43 5.05 16.09
C ALA A 40 31.43 3.89 15.86
N THR A 41 31.73 3.54 14.61
CA THR A 41 32.58 2.38 14.29
C THR A 41 34.06 2.54 14.71
N GLY A 42 34.56 3.77 14.83
CA GLY A 42 35.94 4.05 15.22
C GLY A 42 37.02 3.57 14.22
N HIS A 43 36.63 3.09 13.03
CA HIS A 43 37.53 2.60 12.00
C HIS A 43 37.01 2.98 10.61
N ASP A 44 37.83 3.70 9.83
CA ASP A 44 37.41 4.29 8.55
C ASP A 44 36.83 3.27 7.57
N GLY A 45 37.51 2.13 7.39
CA GLY A 45 37.02 1.08 6.48
C GLY A 45 35.71 0.42 6.92
N LEU A 46 35.38 0.45 8.22
CA LEU A 46 34.11 -0.08 8.71
C LEU A 46 33.01 0.98 8.59
N ARG A 47 33.33 2.24 8.89
CA ARG A 47 32.47 3.39 8.63
C ARG A 47 31.99 3.43 7.19
N ASP A 48 32.91 3.30 6.23
CA ASP A 48 32.58 3.34 4.80
C ASP A 48 31.62 2.22 4.39
N ARG A 49 31.77 1.03 4.96
CA ARG A 49 30.86 -0.10 4.72
C ARG A 49 29.48 0.11 5.31
N VAL A 50 29.40 0.69 6.50
CA VAL A 50 28.11 1.01 7.14
C VAL A 50 27.41 2.13 6.37
N ASN A 51 28.14 3.14 5.87
CA ASN A 51 27.58 4.19 5.01
C ASN A 51 27.08 3.63 3.66
N ASP A 52 27.86 2.78 2.99
CA ASP A 52 27.42 2.12 1.75
C ASP A 52 26.16 1.27 1.95
N PHE A 53 26.05 0.59 3.10
CA PHE A 53 24.83 -0.09 3.48
C PHE A 53 23.66 0.89 3.71
N ALA A 54 23.90 1.99 4.43
CA ALA A 54 22.88 3.00 4.73
C ALA A 54 22.30 3.60 3.44
N ASP A 55 23.16 3.98 2.49
CA ASP A 55 22.74 4.58 1.22
C ASP A 55 21.97 3.57 0.36
N LYS A 56 22.44 2.31 0.28
CA LYS A 56 21.71 1.23 -0.42
C LYS A 56 20.37 0.93 0.22
N TRP A 57 20.31 0.94 1.55
CA TRP A 57 19.07 0.73 2.29
C TRP A 57 18.07 1.86 2.02
N GLU A 58 18.52 3.12 2.02
CA GLU A 58 17.67 4.27 1.69
C GLU A 58 17.06 4.14 0.29
N ILE A 59 17.88 3.84 -0.72
CA ILE A 59 17.41 3.60 -2.09
C ILE A 59 16.39 2.46 -2.12
N LYS A 60 16.72 1.31 -1.52
CA LYS A 60 15.86 0.13 -1.60
C LYS A 60 14.53 0.33 -0.87
N ARG A 61 14.56 1.03 0.27
CA ARG A 61 13.38 1.43 1.02
C ARG A 61 12.49 2.38 0.22
N GLY A 62 13.08 3.34 -0.50
CA GLY A 62 12.35 4.21 -1.43
C GLY A 62 11.63 3.43 -2.52
N GLU A 63 12.31 2.46 -3.15
CA GLU A 63 11.67 1.59 -4.16
C GLU A 63 10.52 0.76 -3.59
N MET A 64 10.69 0.19 -2.38
CA MET A 64 9.63 -0.56 -1.71
C MET A 64 8.43 0.34 -1.41
N LEU A 65 8.67 1.55 -0.90
CA LEU A 65 7.64 2.52 -0.59
C LEU A 65 6.82 2.90 -1.83
N GLU A 66 7.48 3.16 -2.96
CA GLU A 66 6.78 3.43 -4.22
C GLU A 66 5.89 2.26 -4.66
N ASN A 67 6.38 1.03 -4.53
CA ASN A 67 5.63 -0.16 -4.93
C ASN A 67 4.41 -0.40 -4.03
N VAL A 68 4.55 -0.21 -2.72
CA VAL A 68 3.44 -0.33 -1.76
C VAL A 68 2.38 0.76 -2.03
N LYS A 69 2.80 2.00 -2.31
CA LYS A 69 1.88 3.08 -2.70
C LYS A 69 1.10 2.74 -3.97
N LYS A 70 1.78 2.27 -5.02
CA LYS A 70 1.13 1.82 -6.26
C LYS A 70 0.10 0.72 -6.01
N LEU A 71 0.43 -0.26 -5.16
CA LEU A 71 -0.49 -1.34 -4.80
C LEU A 71 -1.72 -0.80 -4.05
N SER A 72 -1.51 0.10 -3.08
CA SER A 72 -2.58 0.77 -2.34
C SER A 72 -3.52 1.55 -3.27
N ASP A 73 -2.99 2.24 -4.28
CA ASP A 73 -3.78 2.98 -5.26
C ASP A 73 -4.65 2.04 -6.11
N ILE A 74 -4.11 0.89 -6.54
CA ILE A 74 -4.85 -0.11 -7.30
C ILE A 74 -6.01 -0.67 -6.46
N ILE A 75 -5.75 -1.03 -5.20
CA ILE A 75 -6.78 -1.57 -4.31
C ILE A 75 -7.85 -0.51 -4.01
N THR A 76 -7.47 0.75 -3.90
CA THR A 76 -8.41 1.85 -3.74
C THR A 76 -9.31 1.99 -4.97
N GLN A 77 -8.73 1.97 -6.17
CA GLN A 77 -9.50 2.00 -7.43
C GLN A 77 -10.48 0.83 -7.54
N ILE A 78 -10.07 -0.39 -7.13
CA ILE A 78 -10.96 -1.55 -7.09
C ILE A 78 -12.13 -1.29 -6.13
N ALA A 79 -11.86 -0.87 -4.89
CA ALA A 79 -12.90 -0.60 -3.91
C ALA A 79 -13.92 0.45 -4.40
N ASP A 80 -13.41 1.53 -4.99
CA ASP A 80 -14.23 2.65 -5.47
C ASP A 80 -15.12 2.20 -6.63
N THR A 81 -14.56 1.46 -7.59
CA THR A 81 -15.31 0.92 -8.74
C THR A 81 -16.45 0.00 -8.28
N PHE A 82 -16.20 -0.87 -7.30
CA PHE A 82 -17.25 -1.78 -6.80
C PHE A 82 -18.33 -1.04 -6.02
N THR A 83 -17.95 -0.04 -5.23
CA THR A 83 -18.90 0.79 -4.48
C THR A 83 -19.79 1.60 -5.42
N GLU A 84 -19.23 2.14 -6.49
CA GLU A 84 -19.97 2.86 -7.53
C GLU A 84 -20.97 1.94 -8.22
N ILE A 85 -20.53 0.76 -8.69
CA ILE A 85 -21.41 -0.23 -9.34
C ILE A 85 -22.54 -0.67 -8.40
N ASP A 86 -22.24 -0.97 -7.14
CA ASP A 86 -23.25 -1.39 -6.16
C ASP A 86 -24.29 -0.28 -5.90
N THR A 87 -23.83 0.97 -5.79
CA THR A 87 -24.71 2.14 -5.62
C THR A 87 -25.62 2.36 -6.83
N GLU A 88 -25.09 2.23 -8.05
CA GLU A 88 -25.87 2.36 -9.28
C GLU A 88 -26.93 1.26 -9.41
N LEU A 89 -26.57 0.02 -9.08
CA LEU A 89 -27.50 -1.12 -9.10
C LEU A 89 -28.59 -0.98 -8.05
N ALA A 90 -28.25 -0.58 -6.82
CA ALA A 90 -29.21 -0.32 -5.75
C ALA A 90 -30.23 0.75 -6.18
N LYS A 91 -29.75 1.86 -6.75
CA LYS A 91 -30.60 2.94 -7.26
C LYS A 91 -31.52 2.46 -8.39
N ALA A 92 -31.00 1.68 -9.35
CA ALA A 92 -31.81 1.13 -10.44
C ALA A 92 -32.91 0.19 -9.91
N LEU A 93 -32.62 -0.60 -8.87
CA LEU A 93 -33.60 -1.47 -8.21
C LEU A 93 -34.68 -0.65 -7.49
N GLU A 94 -34.30 0.38 -6.73
CA GLU A 94 -35.25 1.29 -6.06
C GLU A 94 -36.17 2.00 -7.06
N GLU A 95 -35.61 2.52 -8.16
CA GLU A 95 -36.39 3.16 -9.23
C GLU A 95 -37.36 2.18 -9.91
N SER A 96 -36.96 0.91 -10.06
CA SER A 96 -37.83 -0.14 -10.61
C SER A 96 -38.95 -0.53 -9.64
N ALA A 97 -38.67 -0.53 -8.33
CA ALA A 97 -39.61 -0.88 -7.28
C ALA A 97 -40.65 0.22 -7.05
N GLY A 98 -40.25 1.50 -7.14
CA GLY A 98 -41.14 2.66 -7.03
C GLY A 98 -42.02 2.92 -8.27
N LYS A 99 -41.80 2.22 -9.38
CA LYS A 99 -42.63 2.27 -10.61
C LYS A 99 -43.78 1.24 -10.61
N LYS A 100 -43.99 0.49 -9.53
CA LYS A 100 -45.19 -0.33 -9.29
C LYS A 100 -46.11 0.35 -8.29
#